data_AF-A0A951CDD1-F1
#
_entry.id   AF-A0A951CDD1-F1
#
_cell.length_a   1.000
_cell.length_b   1.000
_cell.length_c   1.000
_cell.angle_alpha   90.00
_cell.angle_beta   90.00
_cell.angle_gamma   90.00
#
_symmetry.space_group_name_H-M   'P 1'
#
loop_
_entity.id
_entity.type
_entity.pdbx_description
1 polymer ?
#
loop_
_entity_poly.entity_id
_entity_poly.type
_entity_poly.pdbx_seq_one_letter_code
_entity_poly.pdbx_strand_id
1 'polypeptide(L)' 'MTTDEVLDALGRYTRESQESDRQTATKLGIRRSLLSDWLGRKAVPQKNTLARLAGFLKRVGYL' A
#
# COMPACT_ATOMS: atom_id res chain seq x y z
N MET A 1 15.00 -2.85 -1.21
CA MET A 1 13.53 -2.84 -1.23
C MET A 1 12.99 -3.98 -0.37
N THR A 2 12.71 -3.68 0.88
CA THR A 2 12.14 -4.62 1.87
C THR A 2 10.62 -4.48 1.93
N THR A 3 9.94 -5.46 2.53
CA THR A 3 8.50 -5.36 2.82
C THR A 3 8.18 -4.14 3.68
N ASP A 4 9.06 -3.82 4.65
CA ASP A 4 8.86 -2.70 5.54
C ASP A 4 8.91 -1.35 4.83
N GLU A 5 9.89 -1.16 3.93
CA GLU A 5 10.01 0.05 3.10
C GLU A 5 8.76 0.29 2.25
N VAL A 6 8.22 -0.77 1.63
CA VAL A 6 7.01 -0.69 0.80
C VAL A 6 5.79 -0.31 1.63
N LEU A 7 5.64 -0.89 2.82
CA LEU A 7 4.53 -0.61 3.71
C LEU A 7 4.63 0.77 4.37
N ASP A 8 5.84 1.27 4.64
CA ASP A 8 6.04 2.66 5.10
C ASP A 8 5.73 3.66 4.00
N ALA A 9 6.17 3.40 2.76
CA ALA A 9 5.80 4.19 1.60
C ALA A 9 4.28 4.20 1.36
N LEU A 10 3.61 3.05 1.52
CA LEU A 10 2.15 2.95 1.47
C LEU A 10 1.49 3.79 2.58
N GLY A 11 2.04 3.75 3.78
CA GLY A 11 1.56 4.56 4.91
C GLY A 11 1.76 6.06 4.74
N ARG A 12 2.79 6.48 3.99
CA ARG A 12 2.98 7.89 3.60
C ARG A 12 1.99 8.27 2.51
N TYR A 13 1.88 7.47 1.46
CA TYR A 13 0.94 7.70 0.36
C TYR A 13 -0.50 7.85 0.86
N THR A 14 -0.95 6.97 1.75
CA THR A 14 -2.32 7.04 2.29
C THR A 14 -2.59 8.23 3.21
N ARG A 15 -1.54 8.79 3.85
CA ARG A 15 -1.67 10.00 4.70
C ARG A 15 -1.60 11.29 3.90
N GLU A 16 -0.78 11.32 2.87
CA GLU A 16 -0.52 12.52 2.05
C GLU A 16 -1.46 12.63 0.85
N SER A 17 -1.97 11.50 0.36
CA SER A 17 -2.97 11.49 -0.70
C SER A 17 -4.30 12.04 -0.16
N GLN A 18 -4.98 12.84 -0.97
CA GLN A 18 -6.36 13.27 -0.71
C GLN A 18 -7.38 12.13 -0.94
N GLU A 19 -6.91 10.93 -1.27
CA GLU A 19 -7.75 9.76 -1.50
C GLU A 19 -8.13 9.09 -0.19
N SER A 20 -9.39 8.68 -0.11
CA SER A 20 -9.84 7.80 0.97
C SER A 20 -9.20 6.41 0.85
N ASP A 21 -9.03 5.71 1.98
CA ASP A 21 -8.60 4.30 2.01
C ASP A 21 -9.40 3.41 1.04
N ARG A 22 -10.68 3.71 0.83
CA ARG A 22 -11.55 2.97 -0.08
C ARG A 22 -11.11 3.16 -1.54
N GLN A 23 -10.76 4.39 -1.93
CA GLN A 23 -10.26 4.69 -3.27
C GLN A 23 -8.89 4.05 -3.48
N THR A 24 -7.98 4.17 -2.50
CA THR A 24 -6.66 3.54 -2.56
C THR A 24 -6.76 2.02 -2.67
N ALA A 25 -7.60 1.38 -1.84
CA ALA A 25 -7.83 -0.06 -1.90
C ALA A 25 -8.39 -0.50 -3.27
N THR A 26 -9.29 0.30 -3.86
CA THR A 26 -9.83 0.03 -5.19
C THR A 26 -8.75 0.11 -6.27
N LYS A 27 -7.88 1.12 -6.22
CA LYS A 27 -6.73 1.25 -7.15
C LYS A 27 -5.74 0.11 -7.05
N LEU A 28 -5.53 -0.39 -5.83
CA LEU A 28 -4.66 -1.53 -5.56
C LEU A 28 -5.35 -2.89 -5.85
N GLY A 29 -6.65 -2.90 -6.14
CA GLY A 29 -7.43 -4.12 -6.39
C GLY A 29 -7.61 -4.99 -5.16
N ILE A 30 -7.66 -4.40 -3.96
CA ILE A 30 -7.75 -5.09 -2.67
C ILE A 30 -8.96 -4.64 -1.86
N ARG A 31 -9.29 -5.41 -0.81
CA ARG A 31 -10.31 -5.02 0.16
C ARG A 31 -9.76 -3.91 1.06
N ARG A 32 -10.61 -2.95 1.44
CA ARG A 32 -10.26 -1.88 2.39
C ARG A 32 -9.74 -2.45 3.73
N SER A 33 -10.36 -3.50 4.25
CA SER A 33 -9.92 -4.14 5.49
C SER A 33 -8.47 -4.65 5.39
N LEU A 34 -8.11 -5.25 4.27
CA LEU A 34 -6.76 -5.74 4.02
C LEU A 34 -5.75 -4.60 3.93
N LEU A 35 -6.13 -3.46 3.33
CA LEU A 35 -5.31 -2.25 3.36
C LEU A 35 -5.08 -1.76 4.79
N SER A 36 -6.14 -1.70 5.61
CA SER A 36 -6.03 -1.32 7.03
C SER A 36 -5.15 -2.29 7.82
N ASP A 37 -5.23 -3.60 7.54
CA ASP A 37 -4.38 -4.61 8.18
C ASP A 37 -2.90 -4.43 7.82
N TRP A 38 -2.59 -4.08 6.57
CA TRP A 38 -1.22 -3.79 6.14
C TRP A 38 -0.68 -2.51 6.77
N LEU A 39 -1.47 -1.44 6.79
CA LEU A 39 -1.10 -0.17 7.43
C LEU A 39 -0.89 -0.34 8.95
N GLY A 40 -1.71 -1.18 9.58
CA GLY A 40 -1.58 -1.54 10.98
C GLY A 40 -0.53 -2.61 11.27
N ARG A 41 0.24 -3.07 10.25
CA ARG A 41 1.24 -4.15 10.36
C ARG A 41 0.67 -5.48 10.90
N LYS A 42 -0.64 -5.67 10.83
CA LYS A 42 -1.35 -6.88 11.29
C LYS A 42 -1.27 -8.02 10.28
N ALA A 43 -1.03 -7.71 9.01
CA ALA A 43 -0.87 -8.67 7.95
C ALA A 43 0.27 -8.27 7.01
N VAL A 44 0.94 -9.27 6.43
CA VAL A 44 2.03 -9.09 5.46
C VAL A 44 1.50 -9.36 4.05
N PRO A 45 1.74 -8.49 3.06
CA PRO A 45 1.37 -8.75 1.67
C PRO A 45 2.08 -9.99 1.13
N GLN A 46 1.38 -10.80 0.33
CA GLN A 46 2.02 -11.86 -0.45
C GLN A 46 3.05 -11.28 -1.43
N LYS A 47 4.10 -12.05 -1.78
CA LYS A 47 5.21 -11.58 -2.65
C LYS A 47 4.72 -10.89 -3.94
N ASN A 48 3.73 -11.48 -4.60
CA ASN A 48 3.15 -11.03 -5.86
C ASN A 48 2.49 -9.65 -5.69
N THR A 49 1.76 -9.51 -4.58
CA THR A 49 1.05 -8.30 -4.21
C THR A 49 2.02 -7.22 -3.77
N LEU A 50 3.08 -7.58 -3.05
CA LEU A 50 4.16 -6.68 -2.66
C LEU A 50 4.85 -6.06 -3.88
N ALA A 51 5.13 -6.87 -4.92
CA ALA A 51 5.72 -6.37 -6.16
C ALA A 51 4.79 -5.38 -6.90
N ARG A 52 3.48 -5.65 -6.93
CA ARG A 52 2.50 -4.71 -7.50
C ARG A 52 2.42 -3.41 -6.71
N LEU A 53 2.43 -3.51 -5.38
CA LEU A 53 2.43 -2.38 -4.46
C LEU A 53 3.65 -1.49 -4.68
N ALA A 54 4.83 -2.10 -4.76
CA ALA A 54 6.06 -1.40 -5.03
C ALA A 54 6.07 -0.72 -6.40
N GLY A 55 5.58 -1.40 -7.44
CA GLY A 55 5.45 -0.81 -8.77
C GLY A 55 4.48 0.37 -8.79
N PHE A 56 3.35 0.26 -8.08
CA PHE A 56 2.39 1.35 -7.91
C PHE A 56 3.04 2.55 -7.21
N LEU A 57 3.68 2.32 -6.05
CA LEU A 57 4.32 3.36 -5.25
C LEU A 57 5.47 4.05 -5.99
N LYS A 58 6.26 3.30 -6.76
CA LYS A 58 7.29 3.86 -7.63
C LYS A 58 6.71 4.75 -8.72
N ARG A 59 5.56 4.37 -9.29
CA ARG A 59 4.86 5.19 -10.31
C ARG A 59 4.29 6.49 -9.73
N VAL A 60 3.89 6.49 -8.47
CA VAL A 60 3.38 7.70 -7.78
C VAL A 60 4.48 8.48 -7.04
N GLY A 61 5.75 8.05 -7.11
CA GLY A 61 6.90 8.78 -6.55
C GLY A 61 7.14 8.60 -5.05
N TYR A 62 6.58 7.54 -4.44
CA TYR A 62 6.71 7.24 -3.01
C TYR A 62 7.80 6.19 -2.70
N LEU A 63 8.40 5.60 -3.73
CA LEU A 63 9.49 4.61 -3.72
C LEU A 63 10.50 4.92 -4.84
#